data_AF-A0A8T3NCU6-F1
#
_entry.id   AF-A0A8T3NCU6-F1
#
_cell.length_a   1.000
_cell.length_b   1.000
_cell.length_c   1.000
_cell.angle_alpha   90.00
_cell.angle_beta   90.00
_cell.angle_gamma   90.00
#
_symmetry.space_group_name_H-M   'P 1'
#
loop_
_entity.id
_entity.type
_entity.pdbx_description
1 polymer ?
#
loop_
_entity_poly.entity_id
_entity_poly.type
_entity_poly.pdbx_seq_one_letter_code
_entity_poly.pdbx_strand_id
1 'polypeptide(L)'
;MNAVPPDVPLTAWSPPPETPVLEAGAVHVWRAPLLVAASTIHGLQHDLTADETTRAERFRFRADRERFIVARGVLRSILGRYLGVEPGLLRFRHGPYGKPLLAAGFGQEGLRFNLSHARGLALYAVAHDCEVGVDTEWINPDFPGLEVAEHVFAPREVAALRSLSADRRHETFFTWWTLKEAYLKARGDGLALRPDQIDVSSAPAGSAAPWSAPDPSGAGTPWSLQSFAPARGYV
;
A
#
# COMPACT_ATOMS: atom_id res chain seq x y z
N MET A 1 -15.71 -3.04 -31.28
CA MET A 1 -14.49 -3.88 -31.15
C MET A 1 -13.82 -3.44 -29.87
N ASN A 2 -14.03 -4.19 -28.79
CA ASN A 2 -13.48 -3.87 -27.49
C ASN A 2 -11.98 -4.18 -27.55
N ALA A 3 -11.15 -3.13 -27.54
CA ALA A 3 -9.73 -3.30 -27.41
C ALA A 3 -9.48 -3.91 -26.03
N VAL A 4 -8.92 -5.12 -26.00
CA VAL A 4 -8.37 -5.69 -24.77
C VAL A 4 -7.25 -4.73 -24.35
N PRO A 5 -7.28 -4.18 -23.11
CA PRO A 5 -6.25 -3.24 -22.68
C PRO A 5 -4.88 -3.94 -22.70
N PRO A 6 -3.77 -3.19 -22.88
CA PRO A 6 -2.46 -3.78 -22.77
C PRO A 6 -2.32 -4.42 -21.38
N ASP A 7 -2.16 -5.75 -21.34
CA ASP A 7 -1.94 -6.50 -20.10
C ASP A 7 -0.72 -5.89 -19.40
N VAL A 8 -0.94 -5.07 -18.35
CA VAL A 8 0.13 -4.76 -17.41
C VAL A 8 0.56 -6.11 -16.85
N PRO A 9 1.82 -6.54 -17.08
CA PRO A 9 2.24 -7.87 -16.71
C PRO A 9 2.05 -8.03 -15.21
N LEU A 10 1.36 -9.11 -14.82
CA LEU A 10 1.18 -9.43 -13.42
C LEU A 10 2.55 -9.58 -12.75
N THR A 11 2.69 -8.99 -11.57
CA THR A 11 3.91 -9.14 -10.79
C THR A 11 4.13 -10.62 -10.48
N ALA A 12 5.34 -11.11 -10.78
CA ALA A 12 5.77 -12.42 -10.34
C ALA A 12 6.10 -12.37 -8.85
N TRP A 13 5.49 -13.26 -8.06
CA TRP A 13 5.67 -13.30 -6.61
C TRP A 13 6.49 -14.52 -6.21
N SER A 14 7.47 -14.29 -5.35
CA SER A 14 8.28 -15.35 -4.76
C SER A 14 7.60 -15.92 -3.50
N PRO A 15 7.85 -17.18 -3.14
CA PRO A 15 7.44 -17.73 -1.85
C PRO A 15 7.99 -16.90 -0.67
N PRO A 16 7.27 -16.82 0.45
CA PRO A 16 7.68 -16.03 1.60
C PRO A 16 8.94 -16.63 2.26
N PRO A 17 10.09 -15.92 2.29
CA PRO A 17 11.28 -16.40 2.99
C PRO A 17 11.05 -16.49 4.50
N GLU A 18 11.68 -17.48 5.15
CA GLU A 18 11.63 -17.62 6.62
C GLU A 18 12.36 -16.48 7.33
N THR A 19 13.55 -16.13 6.84
CA THR A 19 14.41 -15.06 7.34
C THR A 19 14.75 -14.10 6.19
N PRO A 20 13.90 -13.09 5.91
CA PRO A 20 14.17 -12.11 4.87
C PRO A 20 15.36 -11.23 5.26
N VAL A 21 16.31 -11.06 4.33
CA VAL A 21 17.41 -10.08 4.45
C VAL A 21 17.01 -8.83 3.68
N LEU A 22 17.06 -7.66 4.33
CA LEU A 22 16.70 -6.37 3.75
C LEU A 22 17.89 -5.42 3.81
N GLU A 23 18.48 -5.14 2.67
CA GLU A 23 19.59 -4.19 2.55
C GLU A 23 19.11 -2.75 2.81
N ALA A 24 20.03 -1.89 3.25
CA ALA A 24 19.74 -0.46 3.42
C ALA A 24 19.27 0.16 2.09
N GLY A 25 18.17 0.91 2.14
CA GLY A 25 17.52 1.50 0.97
C GLY A 25 16.67 0.53 0.14
N ALA A 26 16.66 -0.78 0.44
CA ALA A 26 15.82 -1.75 -0.24
C ALA A 26 14.39 -1.75 0.32
N VAL A 27 13.44 -2.14 -0.54
CA VAL A 27 12.03 -2.31 -0.19
C VAL A 27 11.59 -3.71 -0.59
N HIS A 28 11.04 -4.46 0.35
CA HIS A 28 10.31 -5.70 0.08
C HIS A 28 8.82 -5.42 0.12
N VAL A 29 8.10 -5.87 -0.90
CA VAL A 29 6.65 -5.85 -0.92
C VAL A 29 6.13 -7.28 -0.76
N TRP A 30 5.12 -7.42 0.08
CA TRP A 30 4.41 -8.66 0.34
C TRP A 30 2.95 -8.48 -0.04
N ARG A 31 2.30 -9.56 -0.43
CA ARG A 31 0.85 -9.60 -0.62
C ARG A 31 0.22 -10.73 0.17
N ALA A 32 -1.01 -10.54 0.62
CA ALA A 32 -1.79 -11.60 1.25
C ALA A 32 -3.28 -11.50 0.89
N PRO A 33 -3.98 -12.64 0.72
CA PRO A 33 -5.43 -12.64 0.69
C PRO A 33 -5.98 -12.33 2.09
N LEU A 34 -7.06 -11.54 2.14
CA LEU A 34 -7.80 -11.25 3.36
C LEU A 34 -9.01 -12.16 3.56
N LEU A 35 -9.38 -12.93 2.53
CA LEU A 35 -10.41 -13.96 2.60
C LEU A 35 -9.73 -15.32 2.77
N VAL A 36 -9.69 -15.79 4.00
CA VAL A 36 -9.00 -17.03 4.38
C VAL A 36 -9.91 -17.93 5.24
N ALA A 37 -9.52 -19.18 5.44
CA ALA A 37 -10.27 -20.12 6.26
C ALA A 37 -10.33 -19.67 7.73
N ALA A 38 -11.42 -20.04 8.42
CA ALA A 38 -11.62 -19.67 9.83
C ALA A 38 -10.49 -20.14 10.76
N SER A 39 -9.85 -21.28 10.45
CA SER A 39 -8.68 -21.78 11.19
C SER A 39 -7.48 -20.82 11.09
N THR A 40 -7.23 -20.26 9.91
CA THR A 40 -6.19 -19.24 9.69
C THR A 40 -6.50 -17.98 10.48
N ILE A 41 -7.76 -17.51 10.44
CA ILE A 41 -8.19 -16.33 11.22
C ILE A 41 -7.94 -16.58 12.71
N HIS A 42 -8.32 -17.75 13.21
CA HIS A 42 -8.13 -18.10 14.61
C HIS A 42 -6.65 -18.10 15.01
N GLY A 43 -5.77 -18.69 14.19
CA GLY A 43 -4.32 -18.66 14.42
C GLY A 43 -3.77 -17.24 14.48
N LEU A 44 -4.12 -16.41 13.49
CA LEU A 44 -3.69 -15.00 13.44
C LEU A 44 -4.23 -14.16 14.60
N GLN A 45 -5.43 -14.48 15.09
CA GLN A 45 -6.03 -13.77 16.22
C GLN A 45 -5.25 -13.96 17.53
N HIS A 46 -4.58 -15.10 17.73
CA HIS A 46 -3.75 -15.34 18.91
C HIS A 46 -2.53 -14.41 18.97
N ASP A 47 -2.07 -13.93 17.83
CA ASP A 47 -0.93 -13.01 17.75
C ASP A 47 -1.32 -11.55 18.03
N LEU A 48 -2.61 -11.20 18.08
CA LEU A 48 -3.04 -9.82 18.29
C LEU A 48 -2.82 -9.37 19.74
N THR A 49 -2.47 -8.10 19.90
CA THR A 49 -2.46 -7.48 21.23
C THR A 49 -3.86 -7.19 21.75
N ALA A 50 -3.99 -6.86 23.03
CA ALA A 50 -5.28 -6.54 23.64
C ALA A 50 -5.95 -5.33 22.96
N ASP A 51 -5.20 -4.29 22.63
CA ASP A 51 -5.69 -3.10 21.94
C ASP A 51 -6.13 -3.40 20.49
N GLU A 52 -5.41 -4.28 19.79
CA GLU A 52 -5.80 -4.75 18.46
C GLU A 52 -7.05 -5.62 18.52
N THR A 53 -7.17 -6.48 19.53
CA THR A 53 -8.35 -7.30 19.78
C THR A 53 -9.57 -6.43 20.06
N THR A 54 -9.45 -5.45 20.96
CA THR A 54 -10.51 -4.47 21.22
C THR A 54 -10.88 -3.67 19.97
N ARG A 55 -9.90 -3.31 19.12
CA ARG A 55 -10.19 -2.64 17.85
C ARG A 55 -10.95 -3.53 16.88
N ALA A 56 -10.60 -4.82 16.79
CA ALA A 56 -11.30 -5.80 15.98
C ALA A 56 -12.78 -5.92 16.41
N GLU A 57 -13.04 -5.95 17.71
CA GLU A 57 -14.39 -6.08 18.28
C GLU A 57 -15.30 -4.87 18.01
N ARG A 58 -14.74 -3.70 17.69
CA ARG A 58 -15.50 -2.50 17.34
C ARG A 58 -16.11 -2.53 15.94
N PHE A 59 -15.66 -3.43 15.06
CA PHE A 59 -16.25 -3.55 13.73
C PHE A 59 -17.68 -4.09 13.82
N ARG A 60 -18.63 -3.33 13.25
CA ARG A 60 -20.05 -3.72 13.20
C ARG A 60 -20.27 -5.00 12.41
N PHE A 61 -19.55 -5.17 11.30
CA PHE A 61 -19.72 -6.30 10.40
C PHE A 61 -18.63 -7.34 10.62
N ARG A 62 -19.04 -8.61 10.72
CA ARG A 62 -18.14 -9.75 10.89
C ARG A 62 -17.04 -9.79 9.82
N ALA A 63 -17.40 -9.53 8.56
CA ALA A 63 -16.44 -9.56 7.45
C ALA A 63 -15.31 -8.52 7.62
N ASP A 64 -15.63 -7.32 8.10
CA ASP A 64 -14.61 -6.27 8.31
C ASP A 64 -13.75 -6.58 9.53
N ARG A 65 -14.35 -7.16 10.59
CA ARG A 65 -13.59 -7.69 11.74
C ARG A 65 -12.59 -8.75 11.30
N GLU A 66 -13.04 -9.74 10.53
CA GLU A 66 -12.19 -10.85 10.06
C GLU A 66 -11.07 -10.33 9.16
N ARG A 67 -11.37 -9.43 8.21
CA ARG A 67 -10.35 -8.77 7.37
C ARG A 67 -9.33 -8.00 8.19
N PHE A 68 -9.77 -7.28 9.23
CA PHE A 68 -8.86 -6.56 10.13
C PHE A 68 -7.93 -7.53 10.87
N ILE A 69 -8.47 -8.63 11.42
CA ILE A 69 -7.68 -9.65 12.12
C ILE A 69 -6.64 -10.25 11.17
N VAL A 70 -7.04 -10.64 9.96
CA VAL A 70 -6.12 -11.22 8.97
C VAL A 70 -5.06 -10.20 8.59
N ALA A 71 -5.46 -8.98 8.24
CA ALA A 71 -4.53 -7.94 7.82
C ALA A 71 -3.50 -7.63 8.91
N ARG A 72 -3.93 -7.57 10.17
CA ARG A 72 -3.07 -7.28 11.32
C ARG A 72 -2.17 -8.45 11.69
N GLY A 73 -2.72 -9.66 11.77
CA GLY A 73 -1.94 -10.85 12.08
C GLY A 73 -0.84 -11.09 11.04
N VAL A 74 -1.16 -10.99 9.74
CA VAL A 74 -0.17 -11.12 8.66
C VAL A 74 0.93 -10.07 8.77
N LEU A 75 0.60 -8.81 9.06
CA LEU A 75 1.61 -7.77 9.31
C LEU A 75 2.55 -8.17 10.44
N ARG A 76 2.03 -8.66 11.56
CA ARG A 76 2.83 -9.10 12.71
C ARG A 76 3.72 -10.29 12.34
N SER A 77 3.19 -11.25 11.58
CA SER A 77 3.98 -12.39 11.08
C SER A 77 5.11 -11.96 10.14
N ILE A 78 4.86 -11.02 9.22
CA ILE A 78 5.88 -10.48 8.31
C ILE A 78 6.97 -9.78 9.13
N LEU A 79 6.60 -8.82 9.98
CA LEU A 79 7.57 -8.07 10.78
C LEU A 79 8.34 -8.95 11.77
N GLY A 80 7.69 -9.97 12.33
CA GLY A 80 8.34 -10.95 13.20
C GLY A 80 9.48 -11.69 12.50
N ARG A 81 9.35 -11.98 11.19
CA ARG A 81 10.41 -12.61 10.38
C ARG A 81 11.63 -11.69 10.20
N TYR A 82 11.41 -10.40 9.94
CA TYR A 82 12.51 -9.43 9.81
C TYR A 82 13.25 -9.21 11.14
N LEU A 83 12.50 -9.22 12.24
CA LEU A 83 13.04 -8.87 13.56
C LEU A 83 13.53 -10.09 14.34
N GLY A 84 13.22 -11.31 13.90
CA GLY A 84 13.45 -12.53 14.68
C GLY A 84 12.64 -12.56 15.98
N VAL A 85 11.46 -11.95 15.98
CA VAL A 85 10.60 -11.79 17.17
C VAL A 85 9.25 -12.46 16.93
N GLU A 86 8.73 -13.11 17.96
CA GLU A 86 7.40 -13.72 17.91
C GLU A 86 6.32 -12.66 17.61
N PRO A 87 5.39 -12.91 16.67
CA PRO A 87 4.40 -11.92 16.24
C PRO A 87 3.60 -11.32 17.41
N GLY A 88 3.18 -12.13 18.39
CA GLY A 88 2.46 -11.68 19.59
C GLY A 88 3.22 -10.72 20.51
N LEU A 89 4.56 -10.71 20.43
CA LEU A 89 5.40 -9.85 21.28
C LEU A 89 5.60 -8.44 20.69
N LEU A 90 5.41 -8.26 19.38
CA LEU A 90 5.56 -6.95 18.73
C LEU A 90 4.64 -5.90 19.36
N ARG A 91 5.13 -4.68 19.50
CA ARG A 91 4.32 -3.53 19.92
C ARG A 91 4.39 -2.44 18.88
N PHE A 92 3.23 -1.83 18.62
CA PHE A 92 3.10 -0.70 17.72
C PHE A 92 2.77 0.57 18.49
N ARG A 93 3.23 1.69 17.95
CA ARG A 93 2.75 3.03 18.29
C ARG A 93 2.16 3.67 17.04
N HIS A 94 1.42 4.76 17.21
CA HIS A 94 0.84 5.48 16.09
C HIS A 94 1.49 6.87 16.01
N GLY A 95 1.85 7.28 14.80
CA GLY A 95 2.30 8.64 14.53
C GLY A 95 1.16 9.65 14.67
N PRO A 96 1.45 10.96 14.56
CA PRO A 96 0.46 12.03 14.72
C PRO A 96 -0.79 11.87 13.84
N TYR A 97 -0.62 11.25 12.66
CA TYR A 97 -1.69 11.03 11.68
C TYR A 97 -2.15 9.57 11.60
N GLY A 98 -1.82 8.75 12.60
CA GLY A 98 -2.30 7.36 12.69
C GLY A 98 -1.51 6.32 11.89
N LYS A 99 -0.42 6.69 11.21
CA LYS A 99 0.51 5.71 10.60
C LYS A 99 1.09 4.82 11.71
N PRO A 100 0.92 3.49 11.65
CA PRO A 100 1.51 2.59 12.64
C PRO A 100 3.03 2.55 12.48
N LEU A 101 3.75 2.53 13.61
CA LEU A 101 5.20 2.38 13.68
C LEU A 101 5.55 1.30 14.71
N LEU A 102 6.72 0.68 14.58
CA LEU A 102 7.26 -0.17 15.64
C LEU A 102 7.54 0.67 16.89
N ALA A 103 7.22 0.12 18.06
CA ALA A 103 7.57 0.72 19.34
C ALA A 103 9.09 0.63 19.58
N ALA A 104 9.61 1.48 20.47
CA ALA A 104 11.01 1.42 20.87
C ALA A 104 11.35 0.04 21.47
N GLY A 105 12.54 -0.48 21.17
CA GLY A 105 13.02 -1.79 21.64
C GLY A 105 12.82 -2.95 20.66
N PHE A 106 12.01 -2.80 19.61
CA PHE A 106 11.96 -3.75 18.50
C PHE A 106 13.01 -3.33 17.46
N GLY A 107 14.23 -3.82 17.68
CA GLY A 107 15.46 -3.42 16.99
C GLY A 107 15.54 -3.90 15.55
N GLN A 108 15.41 -2.96 14.61
CA GLN A 108 16.52 -2.49 13.79
C GLN A 108 16.28 -0.99 13.61
N GLU A 109 17.21 -0.14 14.08
CA GLU A 109 17.18 1.29 13.75
C GLU A 109 17.19 1.39 12.22
N GLY A 110 16.08 1.83 11.63
CA GLY A 110 15.95 1.90 10.17
C GLY A 110 14.75 1.14 9.60
N LEU A 111 14.20 0.12 10.28
CA LEU A 111 13.06 -0.61 9.72
C LEU A 111 11.80 0.28 9.66
N ARG A 112 11.21 0.38 8.47
CA ARG A 112 9.97 1.09 8.19
C ARG A 112 9.01 0.14 7.50
N PHE A 113 7.71 0.37 7.72
CA PHE A 113 6.69 -0.41 7.04
C PHE A 113 5.47 0.42 6.72
N ASN A 114 4.71 -0.07 5.75
CA ASN A 114 3.40 0.45 5.42
C ASN A 114 2.50 -0.68 4.95
N LEU A 115 1.18 -0.48 5.05
CA LEU A 115 0.20 -1.43 4.55
C LEU A 115 -0.92 -0.70 3.83
N SER A 116 -1.46 -1.36 2.81
CA SER A 116 -2.73 -0.98 2.20
C SER A 116 -3.54 -2.22 1.87
N HIS A 117 -4.84 -2.07 1.73
CA HIS A 117 -5.69 -3.17 1.33
C HIS A 117 -6.88 -2.67 0.53
N ALA A 118 -7.25 -3.42 -0.50
CA ALA A 118 -8.44 -3.20 -1.28
C ALA A 118 -9.19 -4.52 -1.45
N ARG A 119 -10.48 -4.49 -1.08
CA ARG A 119 -11.35 -5.67 -1.07
C ARG A 119 -10.71 -6.85 -0.32
N GLY A 120 -10.38 -7.94 -1.02
CA GLY A 120 -9.83 -9.17 -0.46
C GLY A 120 -8.31 -9.27 -0.53
N LEU A 121 -7.57 -8.21 -0.88
CA LEU A 121 -6.11 -8.22 -1.03
C LEU A 121 -5.49 -7.16 -0.11
N ALA A 122 -4.39 -7.53 0.55
CA ALA A 122 -3.52 -6.60 1.27
C ALA A 122 -2.11 -6.61 0.68
N LEU A 123 -1.50 -5.43 0.64
CA LEU A 123 -0.08 -5.21 0.41
C LEU A 123 0.61 -4.72 1.68
N TYR A 124 1.85 -5.16 1.86
CA TYR A 124 2.72 -4.73 2.94
C TYR A 124 4.08 -4.37 2.35
N ALA A 125 4.54 -3.15 2.57
CA ALA A 125 5.89 -2.75 2.24
C ALA A 125 6.74 -2.71 3.52
N VAL A 126 7.96 -3.25 3.44
CA VAL A 126 8.97 -3.20 4.49
C VAL A 126 10.25 -2.65 3.89
N ALA A 127 10.83 -1.66 4.53
CA ALA A 127 12.02 -0.95 4.07
C ALA A 127 13.04 -0.77 5.19
N HIS A 128 14.31 -0.60 4.85
CA HIS A 128 15.39 -0.32 5.79
C HIS A 128 16.06 1.02 5.46
N ASP A 129 16.24 1.89 6.44
CA ASP A 129 16.86 3.23 6.31
C ASP A 129 16.20 4.18 5.31
N CYS A 130 14.95 3.94 4.95
CA CYS A 130 14.14 4.87 4.17
C CYS A 130 12.67 4.79 4.55
N GLU A 131 11.96 5.91 4.37
CA GLU A 131 10.51 5.92 4.52
C GLU A 131 9.84 5.20 3.35
N VAL A 132 8.75 4.50 3.65
CA VAL A 132 8.03 3.70 2.66
C VAL A 132 6.53 3.86 2.79
N GLY A 133 5.85 3.83 1.66
CA GLY A 133 4.41 3.82 1.51
C GLY A 133 4.02 2.84 0.41
N VAL A 134 2.88 2.18 0.59
CA VAL A 134 2.29 1.30 -0.42
C VAL A 134 0.81 1.59 -0.49
N ASP A 135 0.27 1.53 -1.69
CA ASP A 135 -1.16 1.58 -1.90
C ASP A 135 -1.61 0.50 -2.88
N THR A 136 -2.87 0.11 -2.78
CA THR A 136 -3.48 -0.78 -3.77
C THR A 136 -4.96 -0.48 -3.87
N GLU A 137 -5.49 -0.56 -5.08
CA GLU A 137 -6.91 -0.37 -5.35
C GLU A 137 -7.44 -1.43 -6.29
N TRP A 138 -8.71 -1.77 -6.10
CA TRP A 138 -9.43 -2.55 -7.11
C TRP A 138 -9.92 -1.63 -8.21
N ILE A 139 -9.57 -1.94 -9.46
CA ILE A 139 -10.01 -1.20 -10.65
C ILE A 139 -11.50 -1.52 -10.89
N ASN A 140 -12.37 -0.73 -10.26
CA ASN A 140 -13.81 -0.88 -10.40
C ASN A 140 -14.29 -0.26 -11.71
N PRO A 141 -14.78 -1.02 -12.71
CA PRO A 141 -15.19 -0.48 -14.01
C PRO A 141 -16.29 0.58 -13.92
N ASP A 142 -17.13 0.52 -12.88
CA ASP A 142 -18.24 1.44 -12.68
C ASP A 142 -17.87 2.70 -11.88
N PHE A 143 -16.60 2.88 -11.51
CA PHE A 143 -16.17 4.02 -10.72
C PHE A 143 -16.09 5.30 -11.57
N PRO A 144 -16.65 6.44 -11.13
CA PRO A 144 -16.63 7.70 -11.89
C PRO A 144 -15.26 8.41 -11.78
N GLY A 145 -14.20 7.76 -12.29
CA GLY A 145 -12.81 8.19 -12.09
C GLY A 145 -12.52 9.61 -12.58
N LEU A 146 -13.11 10.03 -13.70
CA LEU A 146 -12.89 11.37 -14.24
C LEU A 146 -13.53 12.46 -13.36
N GLU A 147 -14.74 12.24 -12.86
CA GLU A 147 -15.43 13.20 -11.97
C GLU A 147 -14.66 13.36 -10.65
N VAL A 148 -14.14 12.25 -10.11
CA VAL A 148 -13.31 12.29 -8.91
C VAL A 148 -11.99 13.01 -9.19
N ALA A 149 -11.32 12.70 -10.32
CA ALA A 149 -10.07 13.33 -10.71
C ALA A 149 -10.17 14.87 -10.77
N GLU A 150 -11.29 15.41 -11.22
CA GLU A 150 -11.54 16.86 -11.28
C GLU A 150 -11.45 17.56 -9.91
N HIS A 151 -11.60 16.82 -8.81
CA HIS A 151 -11.54 17.35 -7.45
C HIS A 151 -10.21 17.10 -6.75
N VAL A 152 -9.45 16.08 -7.17
CA VAL A 152 -8.27 15.60 -6.43
C VAL A 152 -6.96 15.63 -7.23
N PHE A 153 -7.01 15.76 -8.55
CA PHE A 153 -5.82 15.83 -9.40
C PHE A 153 -5.52 17.27 -9.85
N ALA A 154 -4.27 17.50 -10.24
CA ALA A 154 -3.87 18.78 -10.80
C ALA A 154 -4.59 19.01 -12.15
N PRO A 155 -4.90 20.27 -12.53
CA PRO A 155 -5.58 20.57 -13.80
C PRO A 155 -4.91 19.94 -15.05
N ARG A 156 -3.57 19.87 -15.06
CA ARG A 156 -2.80 19.23 -16.14
C ARG A 156 -2.98 17.71 -16.19
N GLU A 157 -3.12 17.05 -15.04
CA GLU A 157 -3.38 15.62 -14.96
C GLU A 157 -4.81 15.32 -15.44
N VAL A 158 -5.78 16.14 -15.02
CA VAL A 158 -7.17 16.05 -15.52
C VAL A 158 -7.22 16.22 -17.04
N ALA A 159 -6.51 17.21 -17.59
CA ALA A 159 -6.43 17.41 -19.03
C ALA A 159 -5.81 16.20 -19.76
N ALA A 160 -4.75 15.60 -19.19
CA ALA A 160 -4.13 14.40 -19.72
C ALA A 160 -5.07 13.18 -19.64
N LEU A 161 -5.82 12.99 -18.55
CA LEU A 161 -6.82 11.91 -18.46
C LEU A 161 -7.92 12.05 -19.53
N ARG A 162 -8.38 13.29 -19.78
CA ARG A 162 -9.41 13.56 -20.79
C ARG A 162 -8.96 13.23 -22.21
N SER A 163 -7.66 13.31 -22.51
CA SER A 163 -7.13 12.98 -23.84
C SER A 163 -6.96 11.48 -24.09
N LEU A 164 -7.00 10.64 -23.04
CA LEU A 164 -6.94 9.19 -23.16
C LEU A 164 -8.28 8.59 -23.61
N SER A 165 -8.21 7.41 -24.24
CA SER A 165 -9.37 6.54 -24.47
C SER A 165 -10.01 6.12 -23.14
N ALA A 166 -11.29 5.76 -23.15
CA ALA A 166 -12.03 5.39 -21.94
C ALA A 166 -11.32 4.30 -21.12
N ASP A 167 -10.90 3.21 -21.77
CA ASP A 167 -10.22 2.08 -21.11
C ASP A 167 -8.91 2.54 -20.43
N ARG A 168 -8.05 3.28 -21.17
CA ARG A 168 -6.77 3.77 -20.63
C ARG A 168 -6.96 4.83 -19.55
N ARG A 169 -7.95 5.71 -19.71
CA ARG A 169 -8.27 6.76 -18.74
C ARG A 169 -8.57 6.14 -17.37
N HIS A 170 -9.35 5.08 -17.37
CA HIS A 170 -9.78 4.41 -16.14
C HIS A 170 -8.60 3.77 -15.40
N GLU A 171 -7.79 3.00 -16.10
CA GLU A 171 -6.57 2.39 -15.54
C GLU A 171 -5.56 3.44 -15.07
N THR A 172 -5.38 4.51 -15.86
CA THR A 172 -4.47 5.61 -15.54
C THR A 172 -4.93 6.36 -14.30
N PHE A 173 -6.25 6.56 -14.12
CA PHE A 173 -6.79 7.16 -12.90
C PHE A 173 -6.38 6.36 -11.65
N PHE A 174 -6.63 5.06 -11.62
CA PHE A 174 -6.29 4.22 -10.47
C PHE A 174 -4.78 4.15 -10.23
N THR A 175 -3.99 4.10 -11.31
CA THR A 175 -2.53 4.14 -11.23
C THR A 175 -2.06 5.44 -10.57
N TRP A 176 -2.52 6.59 -11.06
CA TRP A 176 -2.14 7.89 -10.49
C TRP A 176 -2.64 8.10 -9.07
N TRP A 177 -3.85 7.63 -8.77
CA TRP A 177 -4.42 7.68 -7.44
C TRP A 177 -3.56 6.90 -6.45
N THR A 178 -3.28 5.63 -6.74
CA THR A 178 -2.47 4.76 -5.87
C THR A 178 -1.04 5.28 -5.69
N LEU A 179 -0.42 5.88 -6.71
CA LEU A 179 0.89 6.51 -6.59
C LEU A 179 0.89 7.71 -5.64
N LYS A 180 -0.13 8.58 -5.75
CA LYS A 180 -0.29 9.73 -4.85
C LYS A 180 -0.54 9.27 -3.41
N GLU A 181 -1.41 8.28 -3.20
CA GLU A 181 -1.69 7.72 -1.87
C GLU A 181 -0.46 7.01 -1.28
N ALA A 182 0.29 6.24 -2.08
CA ALA A 182 1.53 5.61 -1.63
C ALA A 182 2.56 6.68 -1.20
N TYR A 183 2.70 7.76 -1.96
CA TYR A 183 3.55 8.90 -1.59
C TYR A 183 3.12 9.53 -0.26
N LEU A 184 1.83 9.84 -0.10
CA LEU A 184 1.28 10.43 1.13
C LEU A 184 1.49 9.51 2.34
N LYS A 185 1.30 8.20 2.17
CA LYS A 185 1.56 7.18 3.19
C LYS A 185 3.04 7.08 3.55
N ALA A 186 3.93 7.24 2.57
CA ALA A 186 5.38 7.24 2.81
C ALA A 186 5.77 8.43 3.69
N ARG A 187 5.34 9.64 3.30
CA ARG A 187 5.54 10.88 4.08
C ARG A 187 4.96 10.80 5.49
N GLY A 188 3.79 10.19 5.64
CA GLY A 188 3.12 10.07 6.93
C GLY A 188 2.48 11.37 7.43
N ASP A 189 2.40 12.41 6.59
CA ASP A 189 1.84 13.74 6.91
C ASP A 189 0.30 13.78 6.89
N GLY A 190 -0.36 12.63 6.70
CA GLY A 190 -1.81 12.53 6.60
C GLY A 190 -2.37 13.37 5.44
N LEU A 191 -3.47 14.09 5.70
CA LEU A 191 -4.15 14.96 4.73
C LEU A 191 -3.53 16.36 4.61
N ALA A 192 -2.37 16.62 5.23
CA ALA A 192 -1.75 17.95 5.20
C ALA A 192 -1.27 18.34 3.80
N LEU A 193 -0.81 17.35 3.02
CA LEU A 193 -0.46 17.53 1.60
C LEU A 193 -1.65 17.06 0.75
N ARG A 194 -2.11 17.91 -0.18
CA ARG A 194 -3.23 17.56 -1.05
C ARG A 194 -2.72 16.72 -2.24
N PRO A 195 -3.49 15.72 -2.72
CA PRO A 195 -3.07 14.89 -3.84
C PRO A 195 -2.78 15.67 -5.14
N ASP A 196 -3.36 16.85 -5.33
CA ASP A 196 -3.13 17.72 -6.49
C ASP A 196 -1.75 18.43 -6.46
N GLN A 197 -1.02 18.35 -5.35
CA GLN A 197 0.33 18.90 -5.20
C GLN A 197 1.43 17.90 -5.58
N ILE A 198 1.08 16.63 -5.81
CA ILE A 198 2.02 15.56 -6.18
C ILE A 198 1.88 15.33 -7.68
N ASP A 199 2.94 15.54 -8.44
CA ASP A 199 2.90 15.28 -9.88
C ASP A 199 3.24 13.82 -10.20
N VAL A 200 2.27 13.11 -10.77
CA VAL A 200 2.46 11.74 -11.28
C VAL A 200 2.22 11.65 -12.79
N SER A 201 2.05 12.79 -13.47
CA SER A 201 1.77 12.82 -14.92
C SER A 201 2.91 12.28 -15.77
N SER A 202 4.13 12.26 -15.26
CA SER A 202 5.32 11.67 -15.89
C SER A 202 5.50 10.18 -15.59
N ALA A 203 4.63 9.57 -14.79
CA ALA A 203 4.70 8.16 -14.46
C ALA A 203 4.64 7.31 -15.75
N PRO A 204 5.63 6.45 -16.02
CA PRO A 204 5.66 5.65 -17.22
C PRO A 204 4.51 4.64 -17.21
N ALA A 205 3.52 4.85 -18.09
CA ALA A 205 2.35 3.99 -18.19
C ALA A 205 2.77 2.54 -18.49
N GLY A 206 2.33 1.60 -17.63
CA GLY A 206 2.60 0.17 -17.79
C GLY A 206 4.06 -0.24 -17.53
N SER A 207 4.91 0.66 -17.00
CA SER A 207 6.25 0.31 -16.57
C SER A 207 6.27 -0.04 -15.09
N ALA A 208 6.84 -1.20 -14.79
CA ALA A 208 7.18 -1.59 -13.41
C ALA A 208 8.52 -1.00 -12.96
N ALA A 209 9.21 -0.21 -13.77
CA ALA A 209 10.47 0.40 -13.36
C ALA A 209 10.19 1.61 -12.46
N PRO A 210 10.93 1.75 -11.34
CA PRO A 210 10.83 2.93 -10.50
C PRO A 210 11.25 4.20 -11.26
N TRP A 211 10.59 5.31 -10.99
CA TRP A 211 11.01 6.63 -11.46
C TRP A 211 11.16 7.62 -10.30
N SER A 212 12.03 8.61 -10.50
CA SER A 212 12.21 9.69 -9.56
C SER A 212 11.05 10.69 -9.63
N ALA A 213 10.32 10.81 -8.54
CA ALA A 213 9.30 11.83 -8.34
C ALA A 213 9.92 13.04 -7.60
N PRO A 214 9.61 14.28 -8.03
CA PRO A 214 10.02 15.47 -7.30
C PRO A 214 9.45 15.45 -5.88
N ASP A 215 10.24 15.86 -4.88
CA ASP A 215 9.72 16.15 -3.54
C ASP A 215 9.07 17.55 -3.56
N PRO A 216 7.74 17.70 -3.43
CA PRO A 216 7.08 19.00 -3.42
C PRO A 216 7.51 19.88 -2.24
N SER A 217 8.11 19.31 -1.18
CA SER A 217 8.64 20.06 -0.04
C SER A 217 10.03 20.66 -0.29
N GLY A 218 10.71 20.28 -1.38
CA GLY A 218 12.02 20.80 -1.77
C GLY A 218 13.16 20.46 -0.80
N ALA A 219 12.94 19.55 0.14
CA ALA A 219 13.80 19.37 1.32
C ALA A 219 14.78 18.18 1.27
N GLY A 220 14.87 17.39 0.19
CA GLY A 220 15.73 16.20 0.22
C GLY A 220 15.90 15.40 -1.08
N THR A 221 16.35 14.14 -0.89
CA THR A 221 16.55 13.11 -1.93
C THR A 221 15.23 12.83 -2.66
N PRO A 222 15.23 12.70 -3.99
CA PRO A 222 14.02 12.43 -4.75
C PRO A 222 13.37 11.12 -4.30
N TRP A 223 12.04 11.10 -4.29
CA TRP A 223 11.28 9.89 -4.03
C TRP A 223 11.37 8.94 -5.22
N SER A 224 11.44 7.65 -4.95
CA SER A 224 11.27 6.63 -5.98
C SER A 224 9.83 6.13 -5.92
N LEU A 225 9.07 6.29 -7.02
CA LEU A 225 7.73 5.74 -7.17
C LEU A 225 7.73 4.60 -8.18
N GLN A 226 6.89 3.60 -7.94
CA GLN A 226 6.77 2.41 -8.79
C GLN A 226 5.33 1.92 -8.76
N SER A 227 4.72 1.73 -9.93
CA SER A 227 3.43 1.05 -10.09
C SER A 227 3.63 -0.39 -10.56
N PHE A 228 2.79 -1.31 -10.13
CA PHE A 228 2.79 -2.71 -10.59
C PHE A 228 1.40 -3.32 -10.42
N ALA A 229 1.14 -4.49 -11.02
CA ALA A 229 -0.14 -5.17 -10.90
C ALA A 229 -0.02 -6.32 -9.87
N PRO A 230 -0.44 -6.14 -8.60
CA PRO A 230 -0.25 -7.16 -7.57
C PRO A 230 -1.11 -8.41 -7.78
N ALA A 231 -2.24 -8.24 -8.46
CA ALA A 231 -3.16 -9.29 -8.88
C ALA A 231 -4.03 -8.76 -10.04
N ARG A 232 -4.74 -9.65 -10.73
CA ARG A 232 -5.65 -9.25 -11.81
C ARG A 232 -6.74 -8.31 -11.29
N GLY A 233 -6.92 -7.16 -11.95
CA GLY A 233 -7.90 -6.14 -11.58
C GLY A 233 -7.46 -5.23 -10.43
N TYR A 234 -6.19 -5.33 -10.02
CA TYR A 234 -5.59 -4.47 -9.01
C TYR A 234 -4.41 -3.70 -9.61
N VAL A 235 -4.21 -2.51 -9.06
CA VAL A 235 -2.97 -1.74 -9.13
C VAL A 235 -2.45 -1.50 -7.71
#